data_AF-A0A2T9X421-F1
#
_entry.id   AF-A0A2T9X421-F1
#
_cell.length_a   1.000
_cell.length_b   1.000
_cell.length_c   1.000
_cell.angle_alpha   90.00
_cell.angle_beta   90.00
_cell.angle_gamma   90.00
#
_symmetry.space_group_name_H-M   'P 1'
#
loop_
_entity.id
_entity.type
_entity.pdbx_description
1 polymer ?
#
loop_
_entity_poly.entity_id
_entity_poly.type
_entity_poly.pdbx_seq_one_letter_code
_entity_poly.pdbx_strand_id
1 'polypeptide(L)' 'MIDPVCGMEVDENSQYKTMYKGKVYYFCSPHCMKAFQKDPEKYLKEGPKGMPNE' A
#
# COMPACT_ATOMS: atom_id res chain seq x y z
N MET A 1 -2.67 9.83 -5.21
CA MET A 1 -2.89 8.38 -5.46
C MET A 1 -3.11 7.68 -4.12
N ILE A 2 -3.73 6.49 -4.03
CA ILE A 2 -4.16 5.92 -2.73
C ILE A 2 -3.31 4.72 -2.32
N ASP A 3 -2.84 4.72 -1.07
CA ASP A 3 -2.15 3.60 -0.45
C ASP A 3 -3.12 2.42 -0.30
N PRO A 4 -2.89 1.27 -0.96
CA PRO A 4 -3.81 0.14 -0.94
C PRO A 4 -3.89 -0.58 0.41
N VAL A 5 -3.01 -0.26 1.35
CA VAL A 5 -2.98 -0.83 2.70
C VAL A 5 -3.85 -0.02 3.65
N CYS A 6 -3.61 1.29 3.74
CA CYS A 6 -4.26 2.15 4.73
C CYS A 6 -5.30 3.11 4.14
N GLY A 7 -5.33 3.29 2.83
CA GLY A 7 -6.27 4.19 2.15
C GLY A 7 -5.85 5.66 2.22
N MET A 8 -4.66 5.98 2.73
CA MET A 8 -4.16 7.35 2.73
C MET A 8 -3.80 7.82 1.33
N GLU A 9 -4.00 9.10 1.11
CA GLU A 9 -3.51 9.76 -0.08
C GLU A 9 -1.98 9.88 -0.01
N VAL A 10 -1.34 9.50 -1.11
CA VAL A 10 0.10 9.48 -1.29
C VAL A 10 0.49 10.22 -2.56
N ASP A 11 1.66 10.81 -2.49
CA ASP A 11 2.30 11.50 -3.61
C ASP A 11 3.08 10.52 -4.49
N GLU A 12 3.14 10.83 -5.79
CA GLU A 12 4.01 10.14 -6.75
C GLU A 12 5.52 10.35 -6.48
N ASN A 13 5.84 11.35 -5.66
CA ASN A 13 7.19 11.60 -5.16
C ASN A 13 7.52 10.73 -3.92
N SER A 14 6.60 9.90 -3.43
CA SER A 14 6.87 9.02 -2.30
C SER A 14 8.03 8.08 -2.62
N GLN A 15 9.02 8.08 -1.72
CA GLN A 15 10.13 7.14 -1.74
C GLN A 15 9.69 5.69 -1.47
N TYR A 16 8.53 5.52 -0.82
CA TYR A 16 7.97 4.21 -0.52
C TYR A 16 7.09 3.77 -1.68
N LYS A 17 7.69 3.04 -2.62
CA LYS A 17 6.98 2.49 -3.79
C LYS A 17 7.48 1.12 -4.15
N THR A 18 6.60 0.30 -4.73
CA THR A 18 6.92 -1.04 -5.20
C THR A 18 6.23 -1.34 -6.52
N MET A 19 6.83 -2.17 -7.35
CA MET A 19 6.23 -2.60 -8.61
C MET A 19 5.59 -3.97 -8.41
N TYR A 20 4.30 -4.09 -8.72
CA TYR A 20 3.57 -5.34 -8.64
C TYR A 20 2.66 -5.52 -9.86
N LYS A 21 2.76 -6.67 -10.55
CA LYS A 21 2.04 -6.96 -11.80
C LYS A 21 2.15 -5.85 -12.86
N GLY A 22 3.33 -5.24 -12.99
CA GLY A 22 3.59 -4.15 -13.94
C GLY A 22 2.97 -2.79 -13.58
N LYS A 23 2.39 -2.65 -12.38
CA LYS A 23 1.89 -1.38 -11.84
C LYS A 23 2.78 -0.92 -10.69
N VAL A 24 3.05 0.38 -10.61
CA VAL A 24 3.75 0.98 -9.48
C VAL A 24 2.72 1.37 -8.42
N TYR A 25 2.90 0.84 -7.21
CA TYR A 25 2.12 1.19 -6.03
C TYR A 25 3.00 2.00 -5.09
N TYR A 26 2.41 3.00 -4.46
CA TYR A 26 3.11 3.89 -3.55
C TYR A 26 2.40 3.87 -2.20
N PHE A 27 3.17 4.15 -1.17
CA PHE A 27 2.79 3.93 0.21
C PHE A 27 3.09 5.15 1.05
N CYS A 28 2.30 5.36 2.10
CA CYS A 28 2.46 6.50 3.00
C CYS A 28 3.64 6.29 3.95
N SER A 29 4.07 5.04 4.12
CA SER A 29 5.05 4.64 5.11
C SER A 29 5.74 3.33 4.72
N PRO A 30 6.95 3.07 5.22
CA PRO A 30 7.66 1.82 4.96
C PRO A 30 6.92 0.61 5.55
N HIS A 31 6.10 0.81 6.59
CA HIS A 31 5.26 -0.24 7.17
C HIS A 31 4.18 -0.71 6.18
N CYS A 32 3.44 0.22 5.55
CA CYS A 32 2.47 -0.12 4.50
C CYS A 32 3.15 -0.82 3.32
N MET A 33 4.32 -0.32 2.88
CA MET A 33 5.06 -0.98 1.80
C MET A 33 5.44 -2.43 2.16
N LYS A 34 5.95 -2.68 3.37
CA LYS A 34 6.31 -4.03 3.83
C LYS A 34 5.08 -4.93 3.95
N ALA A 35 3.98 -4.42 4.51
CA ALA A 35 2.72 -5.14 4.61
C ALA A 35 2.22 -5.55 3.22
N PHE A 36 2.20 -4.61 2.28
CA PHE A 36 1.83 -4.87 0.89
C PHE A 36 2.76 -5.88 0.22
N GLN A 37 4.08 -5.78 0.40
CA GLN A 37 5.01 -6.76 -0.18
C GLN A 37 4.82 -8.17 0.38
N LYS A 38 4.37 -8.29 1.64
CA LYS A 38 4.09 -9.58 2.27
C LYS A 38 2.87 -10.26 1.66
N ASP A 39 1.82 -9.49 1.33
CA ASP A 39 0.56 -10.05 0.85
C ASP A 39 -0.18 -9.12 -0.14
N PRO A 40 0.41 -8.81 -1.31
CA PRO A 40 -0.08 -7.76 -2.19
C PRO A 40 -1.47 -8.08 -2.75
N GLU A 41 -1.74 -9.35 -3.05
CA GLU A 41 -3.04 -9.77 -3.58
C GLU A 41 -4.16 -9.57 -2.57
N LYS A 42 -3.88 -9.72 -1.27
CA LYS A 42 -4.85 -9.46 -0.20
C LYS A 42 -5.25 -8.00 -0.17
N TYR A 43 -4.29 -7.07 -0.15
CA TYR A 43 -4.58 -5.63 -0.14
C TYR A 43 -5.23 -5.16 -1.44
N LEU A 44 -4.89 -5.76 -2.58
CA LEU A 44 -5.54 -5.45 -3.86
C LEU A 44 -6.97 -5.99 -3.97
N LYS A 45 -7.29 -7.11 -3.29
CA LYS A 45 -8.64 -7.69 -3.28
C LYS A 45 -9.54 -7.10 -2.22
N GLU A 46 -9.04 -6.95 -1.00
CA GLU A 46 -9.82 -6.50 0.16
C GLU A 46 -9.85 -4.97 0.29
N GLY A 47 -8.97 -4.25 -0.42
CA GLY A 47 -8.85 -2.80 -0.31
C GLY A 47 -8.21 -2.36 1.00
N PRO A 48 -8.20 -1.04 1.29
CA PRO A 48 -7.57 -0.51 2.47
C PRO A 48 -8.29 -0.98 3.73
N LYS A 49 -7.71 -1.97 4.40
CA LYS A 49 -8.08 -2.34 5.76
C LYS A 49 -7.46 -1.31 6.68
N GLY A 50 -8.21 -0.23 6.92
CA GLY A 50 -7.92 0.68 8.03
C GLY A 50 -7.54 -0.16 9.26
N MET A 51 -6.42 0.21 9.88
CA MET A 51 -5.78 -0.55 10.95
C MET A 51 -6.83 -1.14 11.91
N PRO A 52 -6.90 -2.46 12.13
CA PRO A 52 -7.65 -2.97 13.27
C PRO A 52 -6.94 -2.42 14.51
N ASN A 53 -7.60 -1.51 15.22
CA ASN A 53 -7.21 -1.16 16.58
C ASN A 53 -7.39 -2.43 17.42
N GLU A 54 -6.30 -3.05 17.84
CA GLU A 54 -6.28 -4.04 18.93
C GLU A 54 -5.14 -3.68 19.89
#